data_AF-A0A954ISC7-F1
#
_entry.id   AF-A0A954ISC7-F1
#
_cell.length_a   1.000
_cell.length_b   1.000
_cell.length_c   1.000
_cell.angle_alpha   90.00
_cell.angle_beta   90.00
_cell.angle_gamma   90.00
#
_symmetry.space_group_name_H-M   'P 1'
#
loop_
_entity.id
_entity.type
_entity.pdbx_description
1 polymer ?
#
loop_
_entity_poly.entity_id
_entity_poly.type
_entity_poly.pdbx_seq_one_letter_code
_entity_poly.pdbx_strand_id
1 'polypeptide(L)' 'IELINLLKKKEPQFRRCLVEKMLTYALGRGLEYYDRCTVETITQNMEKDNNRFSRMVLEIVKSQPFLYCRGETKP' A
#
# COMPACT_ATOMS: atom_id res chain seq x y z
N ILE A 1 -10.00 24.83 -5.39
CA ILE A 1 -10.16 23.91 -4.22
C ILE A 1 -10.98 22.65 -4.59
N GLU A 2 -11.61 22.59 -5.76
CA GLU A 2 -12.44 21.45 -6.18
C GLU A 2 -11.75 20.08 -6.10
N LEU A 3 -10.48 19.96 -6.49
CA LEU A 3 -9.74 18.70 -6.44
C LEU A 3 -9.66 18.10 -5.04
N ILE A 4 -9.39 18.92 -4.01
CA ILE A 4 -9.31 18.48 -2.61
C ILE A 4 -10.65 17.90 -2.16
N ASN A 5 -11.75 18.56 -2.53
CA ASN A 5 -13.10 18.10 -2.20
C ASN A 5 -13.45 16.78 -2.91
N LEU A 6 -12.97 16.60 -4.14
CA LEU A 6 -13.18 15.39 -4.93
C LEU A 6 -12.38 14.21 -4.34
N LEU A 7 -11.14 14.45 -3.92
CA LEU A 7 -10.31 13.46 -3.23
C LEU A 7 -10.88 13.04 -1.88
N LYS A 8 -11.46 13.97 -1.11
CA LYS A 8 -12.18 13.64 0.14
C LYS A 8 -13.39 12.75 -0.12
N LYS A 9 -14.16 12.99 -1.18
CA LYS A 9 -15.30 12.13 -1.55
C LYS A 9 -14.87 10.73 -2.00
N LYS A 10 -13.67 10.62 -2.58
CA LYS A 10 -13.07 9.37 -3.09
C LYS A 10 -11.93 8.87 -2.21
N GLU A 11 -11.97 9.17 -0.91
CA GLU A 11 -10.92 8.81 0.04
C GLU A 11 -10.50 7.33 0.00
N PRO A 12 -11.40 6.33 -0.03
CA PRO A 12 -10.98 4.92 -0.08
C PRO A 12 -10.24 4.57 -1.38
N GLN A 13 -10.64 5.17 -2.50
CA GLN A 13 -10.00 4.96 -3.80
C GLN A 13 -8.63 5.63 -3.86
N PHE A 14 -8.52 6.83 -3.27
CA PHE A 14 -7.26 7.54 -3.15
C PHE A 14 -6.27 6.77 -2.27
N ARG A 15 -6.72 6.29 -1.10
CA ARG A 15 -5.92 5.46 -0.19
C ARG A 15 -5.38 4.22 -0.89
N ARG A 16 -6.23 3.45 -1.56
CA ARG A 16 -5.84 2.26 -2.32
C ARG A 16 -4.78 2.61 -3.37
N CYS A 17 -5.03 3.63 -4.18
CA CYS A 17 -4.10 4.06 -5.24
C CYS A 17 -2.74 4.48 -4.65
N LEU A 18 -2.75 5.18 -3.51
CA LEU A 18 -1.53 5.60 -2.84
C LEU A 18 -0.71 4.40 -2.34
N VAL A 19 -1.38 3.40 -1.74
CA VAL A 19 -0.74 2.13 -1.32
C VAL A 19 -0.15 1.40 -2.52
N GLU A 20 -0.89 1.29 -3.63
CA GLU A 20 -0.42 0.62 -4.85
C GLU A 20 0.85 1.27 -5.40
N LYS A 21 0.87 2.60 -5.49
CA LYS A 21 2.03 3.34 -5.98
C LYS A 21 3.20 3.23 -5.01
N MET A 22 2.98 3.37 -3.71
CA MET A 22 4.04 3.23 -2.70
C MET A 22 4.65 1.84 -2.70
N LEU A 23 3.84 0.79 -2.83
CA LEU A 23 4.33 -0.58 -2.93
C LEU A 23 5.11 -0.80 -4.23
N THR A 24 4.66 -0.23 -5.35
CA THR A 24 5.42 -0.24 -6.62
C THR A 24 6.81 0.39 -6.46
N TYR A 25 6.89 1.56 -5.80
CA TYR A 25 8.16 2.23 -5.54
C TYR A 25 9.04 1.44 -4.57
N ALA A 26 8.46 0.83 -3.54
CA ALA A 26 9.19 0.04 -2.54
C ALA A 26 9.77 -1.25 -3.14
N LEU A 27 9.06 -1.88 -4.08
CA LEU A 27 9.49 -3.13 -4.71
C LEU A 27 10.36 -2.91 -5.96
N GLY A 28 10.36 -1.71 -6.53
CA GLY A 28 11.06 -1.40 -7.79
C GLY A 28 10.49 -2.12 -9.02
N ARG A 29 9.34 -2.80 -8.89
CA ARG A 29 8.63 -3.50 -9.96
C ARG A 29 7.15 -3.15 -9.97
N GLY A 30 6.48 -3.43 -11.07
CA GLY A 30 5.01 -3.39 -11.12
C GLY A 30 4.38 -4.38 -10.15
N LEU A 31 3.15 -4.07 -9.71
CA LEU A 31 2.35 -4.97 -8.88
C LEU A 31 1.87 -6.17 -9.69
N GLU A 32 2.02 -7.35 -9.12
CA GLU A 32 1.49 -8.61 -9.65
C GLU A 32 0.14 -8.94 -8.99
N TYR A 33 -0.56 -9.95 -9.52
CA TYR A 33 -1.84 -10.41 -8.97
C TYR A 33 -1.75 -10.77 -7.48
N TYR A 34 -0.63 -11.37 -7.05
CA TYR A 34 -0.40 -11.77 -5.66
C TYR A 34 -0.24 -10.60 -4.70
N ASP A 35 0.23 -9.43 -5.19
CA ASP A 35 0.39 -8.24 -4.34
C ASP A 35 -0.94 -7.57 -4.01
N ARG A 36 -2.02 -7.92 -4.74
CA ARG A 36 -3.36 -7.35 -4.48
C ARG A 36 -3.83 -7.64 -3.06
N CYS A 37 -3.59 -8.84 -2.54
CA CYS A 37 -3.94 -9.19 -1.16
C CYS A 37 -3.21 -8.31 -0.15
N THR A 38 -1.92 -8.03 -0.40
CA THR A 38 -1.12 -7.12 0.42
C THR A 38 -1.68 -5.70 0.36
N VAL A 39 -1.97 -5.17 -0.83
CA VAL A 39 -2.56 -3.84 -1.01
C VAL A 39 -3.88 -3.72 -0.26
N GLU A 40 -4.75 -4.72 -0.34
CA GLU A 40 -6.05 -4.70 0.33
C GLU A 40 -5.87 -4.73 1.86
N THR A 41 -4.95 -5.55 2.36
CA THR A 41 -4.63 -5.65 3.80
C THR A 41 -4.11 -4.32 4.35
N ILE A 42 -3.15 -3.69 3.65
CA ILE A 42 -2.59 -2.40 4.04
C ILE A 42 -3.67 -1.31 4.00
N THR A 43 -4.52 -1.31 2.96
CA THR A 43 -5.62 -0.35 2.81
C THR A 43 -6.61 -0.43 3.97
N GLN A 44 -6.96 -1.64 4.42
CA GLN A 44 -7.82 -1.87 5.57
C GLN A 44 -7.17 -1.45 6.89
N ASN A 45 -5.88 -1.73 7.07
CA ASN A 45 -5.15 -1.33 8.28
C ASN A 45 -4.99 0.20 8.36
N MET A 46 -4.76 0.86 7.24
CA MET A 46 -4.70 2.32 7.16
C MET A 46 -6.03 2.98 7.54
N GLU A 47 -7.16 2.40 7.15
CA GLU A 47 -8.49 2.91 7.52
C GLU A 47 -8.70 2.89 9.04
N LYS A 48 -8.22 1.85 9.73
CA LYS A 48 -8.27 1.75 11.20
C LYS A 48 -7.36 2.77 11.90
N ASP A 49 -6.26 3.15 11.26
CA ASP A 49 -5.24 4.06 11.80
C ASP A 49 -5.41 5.53 11.32
N ASN A 50 -6.63 5.95 10.95
CA ASN A 50 -6.93 7.30 10.46
C ASN A 50 -6.07 7.75 9.27
N ASN A 51 -5.71 6.82 8.37
CA ASN A 51 -4.99 7.09 7.13
C ASN A 51 -3.64 7.80 7.31
N ARG A 52 -2.97 7.55 8.44
CA ARG A 52 -1.66 8.12 8.73
C ARG A 52 -0.61 7.61 7.73
N PHE A 53 0.10 8.54 7.09
CA PHE A 53 1.15 8.22 6.14
C PHE A 53 2.27 7.37 6.75
N SER A 54 2.69 7.67 7.98
CA SER A 54 3.70 6.89 8.69
C SER A 54 3.28 5.44 8.91
N ARG A 55 1.99 5.18 9.15
CA ARG A 55 1.47 3.81 9.28
C ARG A 55 1.58 3.05 7.97
N MET A 56 1.21 3.68 6.86
CA MET A 56 1.31 3.06 5.53
C MET A 56 2.73 2.58 5.24
N VAL A 57 3.74 3.42 5.50
CA VAL A 57 5.14 3.06 5.27
C VAL A 57 5.54 1.87 6.16
N LEU A 58 5.14 1.87 7.44
CA LEU A 58 5.41 0.74 8.34
C LEU A 58 4.74 -0.56 7.87
N GLU A 59 3.50 -0.49 7.40
CA GLU A 59 2.77 -1.65 6.86
C GLU A 59 3.44 -2.19 5.59
N ILE A 60 3.90 -1.31 4.71
CA ILE A 60 4.62 -1.69 3.49
C ILE A 60 5.95 -2.38 3.84
N VAL A 61 6.74 -1.80 4.75
CA VAL A 61 8.04 -2.37 5.15
C VAL A 61 7.88 -3.71 5.88
N LYS A 62 6.77 -3.92 6.60
CA LYS A 62 6.45 -5.20 7.25
C LYS A 62 5.75 -6.21 6.32
N SER A 63 5.41 -5.82 5.10
CA SER A 63 4.65 -6.66 4.19
C SER A 63 5.51 -7.78 3.62
N GLN A 64 4.89 -8.93 3.34
CA GLN A 64 5.55 -10.08 2.74
C GLN A 64 6.29 -9.74 1.43
N PRO A 65 5.74 -8.98 0.45
CA PRO A 65 6.47 -8.68 -0.77
C PRO A 65 7.71 -7.80 -0.54
N PHE A 66 7.75 -7.00 0.52
CA PHE A 66 8.93 -6.20 0.87
C PHE A 66 9.99 -7.04 1.60
N LEU A 67 9.57 -7.92 2.50
CA LEU A 67 10.48 -8.73 3.31
C LEU A 67 11.07 -9.93 2.55
N TYR A 68 10.33 -10.47 1.60
CA TYR A 68 10.72 -11.68 0.87
C TYR A 68 10.82 -11.35 -0.62
N CYS A 69 11.98 -10.80 -1.03
CA CYS A 69 12.38 -10.79 -2.43
C CYS A 69 12.30 -12.21 -2.97
N ARG A 70 11.71 -12.41 -4.16
CA ARG A 70 11.31 -13.71 -4.75
C ARG A 70 12.48 -14.66 -5.10
N GLY A 71 13.63 -14.51 -4.45
CA GLY A 71 14.86 -15.31 -4.62
C GLY A 71 15.56 -15.73 -3.33
N GLU A 72 15.07 -15.37 -2.13
CA GLU A 72 15.65 -15.87 -0.87
C GLU A 72 14.74 -16.93 -0.24
N THR A 73 14.91 -18.17 -0.67
CA THR A 73 14.60 -19.32 0.18
C THR A 73 15.58 -19.29 1.35
N LYS A 74 15.07 -19.16 2.58
CA LYS A 74 15.91 -19.31 3.78
C LYS A 74 16.70 -20.63 3.72
N PRO A 75 17.98 -20.65 4.15
CA PRO A 75 18.70 -21.89 4.38
C PRO A 75 18.03 -22.72 5.49
#